data_AF-A0A849ZQ09-F1
#
_entry.id   AF-A0A849ZQ09-F1
#
_cell.length_a   1.000
_cell.length_b   1.000
_cell.length_c   1.000
_cell.angle_alpha   90.00
_cell.angle_beta   90.00
_cell.angle_gamma   90.00
#
_symmetry.space_group_name_H-M   'P 1'
#
loop_
_entity.id
_entity.type
_entity.pdbx_description
1 polymer ?
#
loop_
_entity_poly.entity_id
_entity_poly.type
_entity_poly.pdbx_seq_one_letter_code
_entity_poly.pdbx_strand_id
1 'polypeptide(L)'
;DTAARHREIGRLVAALGIDHLVTFGPAARIIGQAARGVPSRHFTEAQAATAHVLALLSAGDAVLVKGSRAMAMERIVEALESAA
;
A
#
# COMPACT_ATOMS: atom_id res chain seq x y z
N ASP A 1 2.63 20.84 2.57
CA ASP A 1 3.40 20.15 1.51
C ASP A 1 3.00 18.67 1.47
N THR A 2 2.50 18.23 0.32
CA THR A 2 2.07 16.85 0.06
C THR A 2 3.21 15.85 0.25
N ALA A 3 4.43 16.16 -0.19
CA ALA A 3 5.57 15.25 -0.06
C ALA A 3 5.94 15.03 1.41
N ALA A 4 5.92 16.09 2.23
CA ALA A 4 6.15 15.99 3.67
C ALA A 4 5.12 15.08 4.37
N ARG A 5 3.84 15.18 4.01
CA ARG A 5 2.79 14.30 4.55
C ARG A 5 2.99 12.84 4.14
N HIS A 6 3.40 12.56 2.90
CA HIS A 6 3.72 11.20 2.47
C HIS A 6 4.91 10.60 3.26
N ARG A 7 5.95 11.40 3.56
CA ARG A 7 7.06 10.96 4.42
C ARG A 7 6.59 10.64 5.84
N GLU A 8 5.69 11.46 6.38
CA GLU A 8 5.12 11.26 7.72
C GLU A 8 4.33 9.94 7.81
N ILE A 9 3.54 9.63 6.78
CA ILE A 9 2.85 8.33 6.68
C ILE A 9 3.86 7.18 6.66
N GLY A 10 4.93 7.27 5.86
CA GLY A 10 5.94 6.20 5.81
C GLY A 10 6.61 5.97 7.17
N ARG A 11 6.96 7.04 7.90
CA ARG A 11 7.50 6.91 9.26
C ARG A 11 6.49 6.30 10.24
N LEU A 12 5.21 6.63 10.09
CA LEU A 12 4.16 6.03 10.89
C LEU A 12 4.03 4.54 10.62
N VAL A 13 4.05 4.10 9.35
CA VAL A 13 4.05 2.68 8.98
C VAL A 13 5.21 1.93 9.66
N ALA A 14 6.41 2.51 9.66
CA ALA A 14 7.57 1.94 10.34
C ALA A 14 7.42 1.80 11.86
N ALA A 15 6.55 2.59 12.48
CA ALA A 15 6.30 2.57 13.93
C ALA A 15 5.14 1.67 14.35
N LEU A 16 4.28 1.24 13.41
CA LEU A 16 3.04 0.52 13.72
C LEU A 16 3.17 -1.00 13.72
N GLY A 17 4.35 -1.55 13.42
CA GLY A 17 4.54 -3.01 13.35
C GLY A 17 3.81 -3.66 12.17
N ILE A 18 3.68 -2.94 11.05
CA ILE A 18 3.08 -3.46 9.81
C ILE A 18 4.07 -4.43 9.15
N ASP A 19 3.61 -5.63 8.79
CA ASP A 19 4.45 -6.67 8.19
C ASP A 19 4.84 -6.35 6.74
N HIS A 20 3.91 -5.77 5.97
CA HIS A 20 4.11 -5.45 4.56
C HIS A 20 3.46 -4.12 4.16
N LEU A 21 4.18 -3.33 3.35
CA LEU A 21 3.66 -2.11 2.74
C LEU A 21 3.69 -2.21 1.21
N VAL A 22 2.53 -2.08 0.58
CA VAL A 22 2.41 -1.93 -0.88
C VAL A 22 1.94 -0.52 -1.21
N THR A 23 2.63 0.14 -2.14
CA THR A 23 2.27 1.48 -2.61
C THR A 23 2.20 1.51 -4.13
N PHE A 24 1.35 2.36 -4.70
CA PHE A 24 1.38 2.63 -6.13
C PHE A 24 1.15 4.10 -6.46
N GLY A 25 1.63 4.53 -7.63
CA GLY A 25 1.54 5.89 -8.11
C GLY A 25 2.70 6.79 -7.62
N PRO A 26 3.08 7.81 -8.42
CA PRO A 26 4.37 8.50 -8.27
C PRO A 26 4.57 9.16 -6.89
N ALA A 27 3.52 9.75 -6.32
CA ALA A 27 3.58 10.39 -5.00
C ALA A 27 3.74 9.39 -3.86
N ALA A 28 3.14 8.19 -3.97
CA ALA A 28 3.16 7.18 -2.93
C ALA A 28 4.52 6.50 -2.76
N ARG A 29 5.42 6.60 -3.75
CA ARG A 29 6.81 6.13 -3.66
C ARG A 29 7.53 6.66 -2.42
N ILE A 30 7.23 7.91 -2.05
CA ILE A 30 7.81 8.58 -0.89
C ILE A 30 7.42 7.88 0.42
N ILE A 31 6.21 7.30 0.50
CA ILE A 31 5.76 6.54 1.68
C ILE A 31 6.66 5.32 1.86
N GLY A 32 6.84 4.51 0.80
CA GLY A 32 7.69 3.33 0.84
C GLY A 32 9.15 3.63 1.18
N GLN A 33 9.69 4.75 0.67
CA GLN A 33 11.05 5.19 1.01
C GLN A 33 11.21 5.61 2.49
N ALA A 34 10.14 6.12 3.11
CA ALA A 34 10.16 6.56 4.51
C ALA A 34 9.80 5.46 5.51
N ALA A 35 9.19 4.35 5.06
CA ALA A 35 8.84 3.18 5.87
C ALA A 35 10.04 2.25 6.14
N ARG A 36 11.05 2.79 6.83
CA ARG A 36 12.29 2.04 7.13
C ARG A 36 12.00 0.83 8.00
N GLY A 37 12.61 -0.31 7.67
CA GLY A 37 12.47 -1.56 8.42
C GLY A 37 11.21 -2.35 8.08
N VAL A 38 10.30 -1.82 7.26
CA VAL A 38 9.10 -2.51 6.78
C VAL A 38 9.33 -3.00 5.35
N PRO A 39 9.17 -4.31 5.05
CA PRO A 39 9.15 -4.83 3.70
C PRO A 39 8.17 -4.04 2.81
N SER A 40 8.72 -3.22 1.92
CA SER A 40 7.95 -2.25 1.13
C SER A 40 8.15 -2.47 -0.36
N ARG A 41 7.06 -2.47 -1.14
CA ARG A 41 7.12 -2.54 -2.60
C ARG A 41 6.28 -1.45 -3.26
N HIS A 42 6.88 -0.80 -4.25
CA HIS A 42 6.26 0.29 -4.99
C HIS A 42 5.97 -0.12 -6.44
N PHE A 43 4.81 0.29 -6.94
CA PHE A 43 4.35 0.06 -8.31
C PHE A 43 3.93 1.36 -9.00
N THR A 44 3.97 1.40 -10.32
CA THR A 44 3.40 2.54 -11.07
C THR A 44 1.89 2.37 -11.26
N GLU A 45 1.44 1.15 -11.48
CA GLU A 45 0.04 0.82 -11.79
C GLU A 45 -0.66 0.06 -10.65
N ALA A 46 -1.95 0.35 -10.48
CA ALA A 46 -2.78 -0.30 -9.46
C ALA A 46 -2.88 -1.81 -9.69
N GLN A 47 -3.02 -2.25 -10.94
CA GLN A 47 -3.20 -3.67 -11.31
C GLN A 47 -2.01 -4.52 -10.87
N ALA A 48 -0.79 -4.01 -11.06
CA ALA A 48 0.43 -4.70 -10.64
C ALA A 48 0.55 -4.76 -9.11
N ALA A 49 0.14 -3.69 -8.41
CA ALA A 49 0.07 -3.68 -6.95
C ALA A 49 -0.95 -4.70 -6.43
N THR A 50 -2.16 -4.75 -7.01
CA THR A 50 -3.20 -5.71 -6.65
C THR A 50 -2.73 -7.15 -6.85
N ALA A 51 -2.15 -7.47 -8.00
CA ALA A 51 -1.62 -8.82 -8.26
C ALA A 51 -0.54 -9.22 -7.24
N HIS A 52 0.30 -8.27 -6.82
CA HIS A 52 1.29 -8.52 -5.78
C HIS A 52 0.68 -8.74 -4.41
N VAL A 53 -0.34 -7.97 -4.03
CA VAL A 53 -1.07 -8.17 -2.75
C VAL A 53 -1.73 -9.55 -2.75
N LEU A 54 -2.44 -9.93 -3.82
CA LEU A 54 -3.07 -11.24 -3.94
C LEU A 54 -2.09 -12.40 -3.79
N ALA A 55 -0.87 -12.27 -4.34
CA ALA A 55 0.17 -13.28 -4.21
C ALA A 55 0.82 -13.32 -2.81
N LEU A 56 0.66 -12.27 -2.01
CA LEU A 56 1.20 -12.15 -0.67
C LEU A 56 0.23 -12.67 0.40
N LEU A 57 -1.08 -12.53 0.16
CA LEU A 57 -2.11 -12.81 1.15
C LEU A 57 -2.19 -14.28 1.55
N SER A 58 -2.43 -14.48 2.84
CA SER A 58 -2.73 -15.76 3.47
C SER A 58 -4.03 -15.66 4.28
N ALA A 59 -4.65 -16.82 4.54
CA ALA A 59 -5.83 -16.89 5.37
C ALA A 59 -5.54 -16.35 6.79
N GLY A 60 -6.35 -15.38 7.24
CA GLY A 60 -6.19 -14.72 8.53
C GLY A 60 -5.49 -13.36 8.48
N ASP A 61 -4.94 -12.96 7.33
CA ASP A 61 -4.34 -11.64 7.17
C ASP A 61 -5.38 -10.51 7.23
N ALA A 62 -4.95 -9.36 7.74
CA ALA A 62 -5.73 -8.12 7.71
C ALA A 62 -5.14 -7.13 6.72
N VAL A 63 -5.96 -6.59 5.81
CA VAL A 63 -5.52 -5.64 4.78
C VAL A 63 -6.20 -4.29 4.97
N LEU A 64 -5.39 -3.22 5.06
CA LEU A 64 -5.86 -1.85 4.99
C LEU A 64 -5.60 -1.27 3.60
N VAL A 65 -6.67 -1.00 2.85
CA VAL A 65 -6.60 -0.29 1.57
C VAL A 65 -6.89 1.19 1.78
N LYS A 66 -5.96 2.06 1.37
CA LYS A 66 -6.11 3.52 1.51
C LYS A 66 -5.52 4.28 0.33
N GLY A 67 -6.23 5.30 -0.13
CA GLY A 67 -5.77 6.20 -1.18
C GLY A 67 -6.74 7.37 -1.39
N SER A 68 -6.35 8.33 -2.24
CA SER A 68 -7.23 9.42 -2.66
C SER A 68 -8.37 8.89 -3.53
N ARG A 69 -9.56 9.52 -3.47
CA ARG A 69 -10.72 9.12 -4.28
C ARG A 69 -10.41 8.98 -5.78
N ALA A 70 -9.58 9.85 -6.33
CA ALA A 70 -9.18 9.82 -7.73
C ALA A 70 -8.37 8.57 -8.15
N MET A 71 -7.92 7.75 -7.19
CA MET A 71 -7.15 6.54 -7.45
C MET A 71 -8.02 5.28 -7.60
N ALA A 72 -9.35 5.41 -7.50
CA ALA A 72 -10.31 4.32 -7.67
C ALA A 72 -9.96 3.07 -6.84
N MET A 73 -9.64 3.29 -5.55
CA MET A 73 -9.17 2.24 -4.64
C MET A 73 -10.22 1.14 -4.40
N GLU A 74 -11.50 1.45 -4.60
CA GLU A 74 -12.62 0.52 -4.59
C GLU A 74 -12.36 -0.70 -5.48
N ARG A 75 -11.73 -0.52 -6.64
CA ARG A 75 -11.41 -1.62 -7.56
C ARG A 75 -10.37 -2.59 -6.99
N ILE A 76 -9.49 -2.10 -6.11
CA ILE A 76 -8.53 -2.95 -5.41
C ILE A 76 -9.27 -3.76 -4.36
N VAL A 77 -10.14 -3.12 -3.58
CA VAL A 77 -10.95 -3.81 -2.57
C VAL A 77 -11.79 -4.92 -3.20
N GLU A 78 -12.54 -4.62 -4.27
CA GLU A 78 -13.35 -5.60 -5.00
C GLU A 78 -12.53 -6.81 -5.49
N ALA A 79 -11.32 -6.58 -5.99
CA ALA A 79 -10.43 -7.63 -6.45
C ALA A 79 -9.90 -8.51 -5.31
N LEU A 80 -9.64 -7.93 -4.13
CA LEU A 80 -9.21 -8.68 -2.95
C LEU A 80 -10.36 -9.50 -2.37
N GLU A 81 -11.57 -8.93 -2.30
CA GLU A 81 -12.77 -9.61 -1.80
C GLU A 81 -13.19 -10.77 -2.71
N SER A 82 -13.02 -10.63 -4.03
CA SER A 82 -13.38 -11.69 -4.99
C SER A 82 -12.38 -12.85 -5.04
N ALA A 83 -11.21 -12.69 -4.44
CA ALA A 83 -10.15 -13.70 -4.41
C ALA A 83 -10.04 -14.44 -3.07
N ALA A 84 -10.73 -13.94 -2.03
CA ALA A 84 -10.89 -14.58 -0.73
C ALA A 84 -11.99 -15.66 -0.77
#